data_AF-A0A0Q0T3D9-F1
#
_entry.id   AF-A0A0Q0T3D9-F1
#
_cell.length_a   1.000
_cell.length_b   1.000
_cell.length_c   1.000
_cell.angle_alpha   90.00
_cell.angle_beta   90.00
_cell.angle_gamma   90.00
#
_symmetry.space_group_name_H-M   'P 1'
#
loop_
_entity.id
_entity.type
_entity.pdbx_description
1 polymer ?
#
loop_
_entity_poly.entity_id
_entity_poly.type
_entity_poly.pdbx_seq_one_letter_code
_entity_poly.pdbx_strand_id
1 'polypeptide(L)'
;MNPLTVLRDSLYFFQRNLGQVITLCLPLVILEAVLQHVVNKAVGPNASQGYALVLGLLVYPLYTAALILFLDARSRGESPSNRNLLAHALMLWPRFALLAAISTLLIVLGLSMFFIPGIYLTVVLAFAEYNLVLRGQAPLTAIKSSLIMSRGHFWRIFVCILAVMAPLLALKQLSFSLTPADDNALISVALESFNSFLQLFLSVVLFRLFMLTSENSDS
;
A
#
# COMPACT_ATOMS: atom_id res chain seq x y z
N MET A 1 15.10 17.83 -4.57
CA MET A 1 13.80 18.28 -5.13
C MET A 1 12.77 18.38 -4.01
N ASN A 2 11.86 19.35 -4.09
CA ASN A 2 10.83 19.57 -3.06
C ASN A 2 9.84 18.39 -2.98
N PRO A 3 9.44 17.93 -1.79
CA PRO A 3 8.46 16.85 -1.62
C PRO A 3 7.11 17.16 -2.29
N LEU A 4 6.76 18.45 -2.34
CA LEU A 4 5.54 18.94 -2.99
C LEU A 4 5.50 18.68 -4.50
N THR A 5 6.65 18.71 -5.20
CA THR A 5 6.68 18.42 -6.64
C THR A 5 6.42 16.94 -6.90
N VAL A 6 6.98 16.06 -6.07
CA VAL A 6 6.73 14.61 -6.13
C VAL A 6 5.25 14.31 -5.92
N LEU A 7 4.61 14.95 -4.93
CA LEU A 7 3.17 14.78 -4.70
C LEU A 7 2.35 15.27 -5.90
N ARG A 8 2.66 16.45 -6.45
CA ARG A 8 1.92 17.02 -7.60
C ARG A 8 2.03 16.13 -8.84
N ASP A 9 3.23 15.64 -9.14
CA ASP A 9 3.46 14.76 -10.29
C ASP A 9 2.75 13.41 -10.11
N SER A 10 2.77 12.88 -8.88
CA SER A 10 2.04 11.66 -8.52
C SER A 10 0.53 11.86 -8.67
N LEU A 11 0.01 13.01 -8.25
CA LEU A 11 -1.41 13.36 -8.34
C LEU A 11 -1.87 13.52 -9.78
N TYR A 12 -1.07 14.20 -10.61
CA TYR A 12 -1.36 14.32 -12.05
C TYR A 12 -1.34 12.95 -12.73
N PHE A 13 -0.35 12.12 -12.43
CA PHE A 13 -0.24 10.77 -12.98
C PHE A 13 -1.40 9.87 -12.54
N PHE A 14 -1.79 9.94 -11.27
CA PHE A 14 -2.93 9.20 -10.73
C PHE A 14 -4.22 9.65 -11.42
N GLN A 15 -4.50 10.96 -11.50
CA GLN A 15 -5.67 11.50 -12.17
C GLN A 15 -5.75 11.10 -13.65
N ARG A 16 -4.63 11.14 -14.37
CA ARG A 16 -4.55 10.75 -15.79
C ARG A 16 -4.85 9.25 -15.99
N ASN A 17 -4.51 8.41 -15.02
CA ASN A 17 -4.66 6.95 -15.09
C ASN A 17 -5.78 6.39 -14.21
N LEU A 18 -6.60 7.26 -13.61
CA LEU A 18 -7.65 6.91 -12.65
C LEU A 18 -8.57 5.82 -13.19
N GLY A 19 -9.03 5.92 -14.44
CA GLY A 19 -9.98 4.96 -15.00
C GLY A 19 -9.44 3.51 -15.01
N GLN A 20 -8.15 3.33 -15.32
CA GLN A 20 -7.53 2.00 -15.31
C GLN A 20 -7.22 1.53 -13.89
N VAL A 21 -6.75 2.41 -13.00
CA VAL A 21 -6.52 2.09 -11.59
C VAL A 21 -7.82 1.67 -10.91
N ILE A 22 -8.91 2.38 -11.18
CA ILE A 22 -10.27 2.04 -10.74
C ILE A 22 -10.64 0.65 -11.26
N THR A 23 -10.57 0.42 -12.57
CA THR A 23 -10.98 -0.87 -13.16
C THR A 23 -10.13 -2.05 -12.65
N LEU A 24 -8.87 -1.82 -12.29
CA LEU A 24 -7.95 -2.84 -11.78
C LEU A 24 -8.10 -3.08 -10.28
N CYS A 25 -8.13 -2.03 -9.47
CA CYS A 25 -8.04 -2.12 -8.01
C CYS A 25 -9.40 -2.06 -7.31
N LEU A 26 -10.37 -1.31 -7.85
CA LEU A 26 -11.70 -1.19 -7.24
C LEU A 26 -12.41 -2.53 -7.04
N PRO A 27 -12.43 -3.49 -8.00
CA PRO A 27 -13.05 -4.80 -7.73
C PRO A 27 -12.33 -5.59 -6.63
N LEU A 28 -11.00 -5.48 -6.54
CA LEU A 28 -10.22 -6.15 -5.48
C LEU A 28 -10.46 -5.50 -4.11
N VAL A 29 -10.54 -4.17 -4.06
CA VAL A 29 -10.80 -3.40 -2.84
C VAL A 29 -12.22 -3.63 -2.32
N ILE A 30 -13.22 -3.68 -3.22
CA ILE A 30 -14.59 -4.04 -2.83
C ILE A 30 -14.63 -5.47 -2.30
N LEU A 31 -13.94 -6.41 -2.96
CA LEU A 31 -13.85 -7.79 -2.50
C LEU A 31 -13.24 -7.86 -1.09
N GLU A 32 -12.17 -7.11 -0.83
CA GLU A 32 -11.56 -6.99 0.50
C GLU A 32 -12.57 -6.49 1.54
N ALA A 33 -13.25 -5.37 1.26
CA ALA A 33 -14.20 -4.76 2.18
C ALA A 33 -15.40 -5.68 2.48
N VAL A 34 -15.90 -6.39 1.46
CA VAL A 34 -16.97 -7.38 1.63
C VAL A 34 -16.50 -8.56 2.48
N LEU A 35 -15.29 -9.09 2.22
CA LEU A 35 -14.73 -10.19 3.01
C LEU A 35 -14.54 -9.80 4.47
N GLN A 36 -14.02 -8.61 4.74
CA GLN A 36 -13.89 -8.07 6.10
C GLN A 36 -15.26 -7.97 6.78
N HIS A 37 -16.26 -7.43 6.09
CA HIS A 37 -17.61 -7.31 6.64
C HIS A 37 -18.26 -8.67 6.95
N VAL A 38 -18.10 -9.65 6.07
CA VAL A 38 -18.60 -11.02 6.27
C VAL A 38 -17.92 -11.68 7.46
N VAL A 39 -16.60 -11.57 7.58
CA VAL A 39 -15.85 -12.15 8.70
C VAL A 39 -16.20 -11.48 10.03
N ASN A 40 -16.33 -10.16 10.06
CA ASN A 40 -16.74 -9.42 11.25
C ASN A 40 -18.14 -9.85 11.72
N LYS A 41 -19.08 -10.08 10.79
CA LYS A 41 -20.41 -10.61 11.12
C LYS A 41 -20.38 -12.07 11.60
N ALA A 42 -19.55 -12.91 10.98
CA ALA A 42 -19.48 -14.34 11.27
C ALA A 42 -18.79 -14.66 12.59
N VAL A 43 -17.76 -13.90 12.96
CA VAL A 43 -16.95 -14.15 14.18
C VAL A 43 -17.48 -13.34 15.39
N GLY A 44 -18.30 -12.31 15.15
CA GLY A 44 -18.90 -11.48 16.19
C GLY A 44 -17.90 -10.47 16.81
N PRO A 45 -18.34 -9.66 17.80
CA PRO A 45 -17.54 -8.56 18.37
C PRO A 45 -16.27 -9.01 19.14
N ASN A 46 -16.10 -10.31 19.39
CA ASN A 46 -14.92 -10.90 20.02
C ASN A 46 -13.91 -11.48 19.01
N ALA A 47 -14.03 -11.12 17.73
CA ALA A 47 -13.08 -11.55 16.71
C ALA A 47 -11.65 -11.15 17.10
N SER A 48 -10.76 -12.14 17.18
CA SER A 48 -9.34 -11.87 17.36
C SER A 48 -8.83 -11.01 16.20
N GLN A 49 -8.06 -9.95 16.51
CA GLN A 49 -7.43 -9.06 15.51
C GLN A 49 -6.63 -9.81 14.42
N GLY A 50 -6.26 -11.07 14.68
CA GLY A 50 -5.63 -11.97 13.70
C GLY A 50 -6.43 -12.20 12.42
N TYR A 51 -7.77 -12.18 12.44
CA TYR A 51 -8.56 -12.38 11.22
C TYR A 51 -8.40 -11.24 10.22
N ALA A 52 -8.41 -10.00 10.73
CA ALA A 52 -8.16 -8.82 9.91
C ALA A 52 -6.75 -8.87 9.29
N LEU A 53 -5.75 -9.33 10.05
CA LEU A 53 -4.39 -9.51 9.55
C LEU A 53 -4.32 -10.57 8.45
N VAL A 54 -4.97 -11.72 8.62
CA VAL A 54 -4.99 -12.80 7.61
C VAL A 54 -5.69 -12.36 6.33
N LEU A 55 -6.85 -11.68 6.45
CA LEU A 55 -7.55 -11.11 5.29
C LEU A 55 -6.69 -10.07 4.56
N GLY A 56 -6.05 -9.17 5.31
CA GLY A 56 -5.10 -8.21 4.77
C GLY A 56 -3.99 -8.94 4.02
N LEU A 57 -3.32 -9.91 4.65
CA LEU A 57 -2.27 -10.72 4.01
C LEU A 57 -2.73 -11.48 2.77
N LEU A 58 -4.03 -11.78 2.65
CA LEU A 58 -4.57 -12.44 1.47
C LEU A 58 -4.81 -11.45 0.32
N VAL A 59 -5.41 -10.29 0.62
CA VAL A 59 -5.90 -9.35 -0.42
C VAL A 59 -4.91 -8.22 -0.70
N TYR A 60 -4.27 -7.67 0.33
CA TYR A 60 -3.28 -6.59 0.25
C TYR A 60 -2.15 -6.85 -0.76
N PRO A 61 -1.48 -8.03 -0.73
CA PRO A 61 -0.43 -8.32 -1.69
C PRO A 61 -0.92 -8.33 -3.14
N LEU A 62 -2.16 -8.74 -3.36
CA LEU A 62 -2.69 -8.92 -4.70
C LEU A 62 -2.96 -7.56 -5.37
N TYR A 63 -3.72 -6.67 -4.72
CA TYR A 63 -4.00 -5.36 -5.31
C TYR A 63 -2.76 -4.46 -5.31
N THR A 64 -1.90 -4.54 -4.30
CA THR A 64 -0.68 -3.72 -4.24
C THR A 64 0.32 -4.15 -5.31
N ALA A 65 0.56 -5.46 -5.49
CA ALA A 65 1.41 -5.94 -6.58
C ALA A 65 0.84 -5.59 -7.96
N ALA A 66 -0.47 -5.75 -8.17
CA ALA A 66 -1.12 -5.38 -9.42
C ALA A 66 -0.98 -3.87 -9.71
N LEU A 67 -1.15 -3.02 -8.69
CA LEU A 67 -0.94 -1.58 -8.80
C LEU A 67 0.51 -1.25 -9.13
N ILE A 68 1.49 -1.84 -8.44
CA ILE A 68 2.91 -1.57 -8.70
C ILE A 68 3.30 -1.97 -10.13
N LEU A 69 2.86 -3.14 -10.61
CA LEU A 69 3.11 -3.59 -11.98
C LEU A 69 2.42 -2.67 -13.01
N PHE A 70 1.21 -2.19 -12.70
CA PHE A 70 0.52 -1.22 -13.53
C PHE A 70 1.30 0.10 -13.63
N LEU A 71 1.80 0.60 -12.51
CA LEU A 71 2.59 1.84 -12.45
C LEU A 71 3.90 1.71 -13.25
N ASP A 72 4.59 0.57 -13.17
CA ASP A 72 5.80 0.29 -13.94
C ASP A 72 5.54 0.19 -15.45
N ALA A 73 4.53 -0.57 -15.86
CA ALA A 73 4.17 -0.65 -17.28
C ALA A 73 3.77 0.72 -17.84
N ARG A 74 3.01 1.52 -17.07
CA ARG A 74 2.63 2.87 -17.50
C ARG A 74 3.78 3.86 -17.49
N SER A 75 4.76 3.72 -16.59
CA SER A 75 5.97 4.56 -16.61
C SER A 75 6.83 4.29 -17.86
N ARG A 76 6.79 3.06 -18.38
CA ARG A 76 7.40 2.64 -19.66
C ARG A 76 6.59 3.03 -20.90
N GLY A 77 5.42 3.63 -20.73
CA GLY A 77 4.52 4.00 -21.84
C GLY A 77 3.66 2.85 -22.38
N GLU A 78 3.64 1.70 -21.71
CA GLU A 78 2.85 0.54 -22.11
C GLU A 78 1.39 0.64 -21.63
N SER A 79 0.51 -0.15 -22.28
CA SER A 79 -0.89 -0.30 -21.89
C SER A 79 -1.16 -1.77 -21.53
N PRO A 80 -0.78 -2.18 -20.31
CA PRO A 80 -0.90 -3.58 -19.91
C PRO A 80 -2.37 -3.99 -19.79
N SER A 81 -2.67 -5.24 -20.19
CA SER A 81 -3.97 -5.85 -19.92
C SER A 81 -4.12 -6.14 -18.41
N ASN A 82 -5.25 -5.72 -17.82
CA ASN A 82 -5.56 -5.97 -16.41
C ASN A 82 -5.44 -7.45 -16.02
N ARG A 83 -5.79 -8.37 -16.94
CA ARG A 83 -5.70 -9.82 -16.69
C ARG A 83 -4.25 -10.27 -16.54
N ASN A 84 -3.33 -9.73 -17.35
CA ASN A 84 -1.92 -10.08 -17.29
C ASN A 84 -1.29 -9.56 -16.00
N LEU A 85 -1.67 -8.34 -15.57
CA LEU A 85 -1.23 -7.76 -14.31
C LEU A 85 -1.70 -8.59 -13.11
N LEU A 86 -2.97 -8.98 -13.10
CA LEU A 86 -3.51 -9.84 -12.05
C LEU A 86 -2.85 -11.22 -12.03
N ALA A 87 -2.61 -11.83 -13.20
CA ALA A 87 -1.90 -13.11 -13.28
C ALA A 87 -0.47 -13.02 -12.72
N HIS A 88 0.27 -11.96 -13.07
CA HIS A 88 1.60 -11.71 -12.49
C HIS A 88 1.54 -11.44 -10.98
N ALA A 89 0.59 -10.64 -10.54
CA ALA A 89 0.38 -10.37 -9.11
C ALA A 89 0.08 -11.67 -8.34
N LEU A 90 -0.71 -12.59 -8.92
CA LEU A 90 -1.02 -13.88 -8.32
C LEU A 90 0.20 -14.80 -8.22
N MET A 91 1.12 -14.75 -9.20
CA MET A 91 2.38 -15.48 -9.15
C MET A 91 3.32 -14.93 -8.07
N LEU A 92 3.32 -13.61 -7.85
CA LEU A 92 4.12 -12.93 -6.83
C LEU A 92 3.48 -13.02 -5.43
N TRP A 93 2.19 -13.33 -5.35
CA TRP A 93 1.39 -13.35 -4.13
C TRP A 93 2.04 -14.06 -2.95
N PRO A 94 2.54 -15.32 -3.02
CA PRO A 94 3.06 -15.98 -1.83
C PRO A 94 4.34 -15.32 -1.31
N ARG A 95 5.17 -14.78 -2.20
CA ARG A 95 6.39 -14.06 -1.83
C ARG A 95 6.05 -12.70 -1.21
N PHE A 96 5.09 -11.99 -1.79
CA PHE A 96 4.65 -10.70 -1.28
C PHE A 96 3.92 -10.84 0.05
N ALA A 97 3.05 -11.83 0.21
CA ALA A 97 2.42 -12.15 1.49
C ALA A 97 3.46 -12.45 2.58
N LEU A 98 4.50 -13.23 2.26
CA LEU A 98 5.60 -13.47 3.19
C LEU A 98 6.37 -12.19 3.54
N LEU A 99 6.65 -11.34 2.55
CA LEU A 99 7.26 -10.02 2.79
C LEU A 99 6.40 -9.16 3.71
N ALA A 100 5.10 -9.03 3.41
CA ALA A 100 4.17 -8.27 4.21
C ALA A 100 4.10 -8.80 5.64
N ALA A 101 4.01 -10.12 5.82
CA ALA A 101 3.98 -10.76 7.15
C ALA A 101 5.24 -10.43 7.96
N ILE A 102 6.42 -10.57 7.35
CA ILE A 102 7.70 -10.26 7.98
C ILE A 102 7.76 -8.77 8.32
N SER A 103 7.44 -7.89 7.36
CA SER A 103 7.46 -6.43 7.57
C SER A 103 6.51 -5.98 8.66
N THR A 104 5.26 -6.47 8.67
CA THR A 104 4.28 -6.19 9.72
C THR A 104 4.78 -6.67 11.08
N LEU A 105 5.35 -7.88 11.16
CA LEU A 105 5.90 -8.40 12.41
C LEU A 105 7.07 -7.55 12.92
N LEU A 106 7.97 -7.13 12.03
CA LEU A 106 9.06 -6.20 12.36
C LEU A 106 8.52 -4.85 12.84
N ILE A 107 7.54 -4.27 12.17
CA ILE A 107 6.93 -2.98 12.55
C ILE A 107 6.24 -3.09 13.91
N VAL A 108 5.44 -4.13 14.13
CA VAL A 108 4.75 -4.37 15.41
C VAL A 108 5.78 -4.56 16.53
N LEU A 109 6.80 -5.40 16.31
CA LEU A 109 7.89 -5.59 17.27
C LEU A 109 8.64 -4.29 17.56
N GLY A 110 8.89 -3.48 16.52
CA GLY A 110 9.47 -2.17 16.63
C GLY A 110 8.63 -1.27 17.52
N LEU A 111 7.34 -1.12 17.23
CA LEU A 111 6.38 -0.33 18.01
C LEU A 111 6.29 -0.82 19.46
N SER A 112 6.35 -2.13 19.70
CA SER A 112 6.34 -2.72 21.05
C SER A 112 7.60 -2.41 21.84
N MET A 113 8.76 -2.34 21.19
CA MET A 113 10.03 -2.04 21.86
C MET A 113 10.14 -0.54 22.18
N PHE A 114 9.72 0.33 21.26
CA PHE A 114 9.54 1.77 21.45
C PHE A 114 8.82 2.38 20.22
N PHE A 115 8.09 3.48 20.35
CA PHE A 115 7.35 4.06 19.21
C PHE A 115 8.28 4.48 18.04
N ILE A 116 9.49 4.95 18.34
CA ILE A 116 10.49 5.39 17.35
C ILE A 116 10.95 4.25 16.41
N PRO A 117 11.42 3.08 16.88
CA PRO A 117 11.85 1.99 16.01
C PRO A 117 10.73 1.46 15.11
N GLY A 118 9.47 1.50 15.56
CA GLY A 118 8.32 1.17 14.72
C GLY A 118 8.18 2.10 13.52
N ILE A 119 8.19 3.42 13.76
CA ILE A 119 8.16 4.42 12.67
C ILE A 119 9.37 4.27 11.76
N TYR A 120 10.55 4.08 12.33
CA TYR A 120 11.78 3.90 11.58
C TYR A 120 11.66 2.72 10.61
N LEU A 121 11.19 1.57 11.08
CA LEU A 121 10.97 0.39 10.25
C LEU A 121 9.92 0.64 9.17
N THR A 122 8.80 1.31 9.46
CA THR A 122 7.79 1.64 8.44
C THR A 122 8.37 2.43 7.28
N VAL A 123 9.14 3.49 7.56
CA VAL A 123 9.75 4.33 6.52
C VAL A 123 10.78 3.53 5.72
N VAL A 124 11.59 2.73 6.41
CA VAL A 124 12.69 2.02 5.78
C VAL A 124 12.24 0.78 5.02
N LEU A 125 11.12 0.16 5.42
CA LEU A 125 10.50 -0.96 4.73
C LEU A 125 9.58 -0.52 3.60
N ALA A 126 9.27 0.78 3.47
CA ALA A 126 8.38 1.31 2.45
C ALA A 126 8.82 0.93 1.02
N PHE A 127 10.12 0.75 0.76
CA PHE A 127 10.63 0.35 -0.54
C PHE A 127 10.78 -1.17 -0.75
N ALA A 128 10.52 -1.99 0.28
CA ALA A 128 10.73 -3.43 0.20
C ALA A 128 9.74 -4.08 -0.79
N GLU A 129 8.49 -3.61 -0.80
CA GLU A 129 7.44 -4.11 -1.70
C GLU A 129 7.77 -3.85 -3.17
N TYR A 130 8.29 -2.66 -3.47
CA TYR A 130 8.72 -2.28 -4.82
C TYR A 130 9.93 -3.10 -5.26
N ASN A 131 10.91 -3.33 -4.38
CA ASN A 131 12.05 -4.19 -4.68
C ASN A 131 11.63 -5.64 -4.96
N LEU A 132 10.67 -6.18 -4.22
CA LEU A 132 10.16 -7.53 -4.47
C LEU A 132 9.41 -7.61 -5.80
N VAL A 133 8.49 -6.67 -6.06
CA VAL A 133 7.63 -6.72 -7.26
C VAL A 133 8.39 -6.36 -8.53
N LEU A 134 9.16 -5.28 -8.52
CA LEU A 134 9.82 -4.75 -9.71
C LEU A 134 11.15 -5.43 -9.99
N ARG A 135 11.91 -5.78 -8.95
CA ARG A 135 13.22 -6.44 -9.09
C ARG A 135 13.16 -7.95 -8.88
N GLY A 136 11.98 -8.51 -8.59
CA GLY A 136 11.79 -9.96 -8.39
C GLY A 136 12.57 -10.53 -7.19
N GLN A 137 13.01 -9.69 -6.26
CA GLN A 137 13.87 -10.10 -5.15
C GLN A 137 13.12 -10.98 -4.15
N ALA A 138 13.83 -11.89 -3.49
CA ALA A 138 13.29 -12.64 -2.35
C ALA A 138 12.95 -11.69 -1.18
N PRO A 139 11.94 -12.00 -0.35
CA PRO A 139 11.45 -11.09 0.72
C PRO A 139 12.55 -10.54 1.63
N LEU A 140 13.44 -11.39 2.12
CA LEU A 140 14.54 -10.97 3.01
C LEU A 140 15.55 -10.07 2.29
N THR A 141 15.83 -10.35 1.02
CA THR A 141 16.74 -9.54 0.19
C THR A 141 16.11 -8.18 -0.11
N ALA A 142 14.80 -8.15 -0.40
CA ALA A 142 14.05 -6.93 -0.64
C ALA A 142 14.06 -5.99 0.57
N ILE A 143 13.92 -6.54 1.78
CA ILE A 143 14.04 -5.77 3.04
C ILE A 143 15.45 -5.17 3.17
N LYS A 144 16.50 -5.97 2.97
CA LYS A 144 17.89 -5.49 3.03
C LYS A 144 18.16 -4.40 2.00
N SER A 145 17.68 -4.57 0.77
CA SER A 145 17.79 -3.56 -0.29
C SER A 145 17.07 -2.27 0.09
N SER A 146 15.85 -2.38 0.63
CA SER A 146 15.06 -1.25 1.13
C SER A 146 15.79 -0.47 2.25
N LEU A 147 16.44 -1.18 3.17
CA LEU A 147 17.28 -0.60 4.23
C LEU A 147 18.43 0.22 3.64
N ILE A 148 19.13 -0.30 2.64
CA ILE A 148 20.26 0.37 2.01
C ILE A 148 19.77 1.61 1.23
N MET A 149 18.71 1.48 0.43
CA MET A 149 18.16 2.59 -0.36
C MET A 149 17.61 3.73 0.52
N SER A 150 17.06 3.40 1.69
CA SER A 150 16.50 4.39 2.60
C SER A 150 17.58 5.12 3.43
N ARG A 151 18.81 4.60 3.49
CA ARG A 151 19.93 5.29 4.16
C ARG A 151 20.25 6.60 3.44
N GLY A 152 20.30 7.69 4.20
CA GLY A 152 20.52 9.05 3.67
C GLY A 152 19.27 9.77 3.17
N HIS A 153 18.18 9.06 2.85
CA HIS A 153 16.93 9.65 2.35
C HIS A 153 15.74 9.52 3.33
N PHE A 154 15.97 8.96 4.52
CA PHE A 154 14.95 8.70 5.54
C PHE A 154 13.98 9.87 5.75
N TRP A 155 14.51 11.07 6.05
CA TRP A 155 13.68 12.25 6.32
C TRP A 155 12.81 12.63 5.13
N ARG A 156 13.32 12.47 3.91
CA ARG A 156 12.56 12.77 2.69
C ARG A 156 11.42 11.78 2.48
N ILE A 157 11.68 10.49 2.69
CA ILE A 157 10.66 9.43 2.61
C ILE A 157 9.61 9.66 3.70
N PHE A 158 10.05 9.88 4.93
CA PHE A 158 9.19 10.13 6.09
C PHE A 158 8.26 11.34 5.87
N VAL A 159 8.81 12.48 5.46
CA VAL A 159 8.01 13.69 5.19
C VAL A 159 7.01 13.46 4.06
N CYS A 160 7.37 12.73 3.00
CA CYS A 160 6.42 12.43 1.92
C CYS A 160 5.32 11.47 2.37
N ILE A 161 5.66 10.41 3.10
CA ILE A 161 4.66 9.49 3.68
C ILE A 161 3.72 10.29 4.58
N LEU A 162 4.25 11.12 5.47
CA LEU A 162 3.46 11.90 6.42
C LEU A 162 2.59 12.95 5.72
N ALA A 163 3.09 13.60 4.66
CA ALA A 163 2.32 14.56 3.86
C ALA A 163 1.11 13.92 3.16
N VAL A 164 1.18 12.62 2.84
CA VAL A 164 0.07 11.88 2.22
C VAL A 164 -0.81 11.22 3.28
N MET A 165 -0.21 10.59 4.29
CA MET A 165 -0.94 9.90 5.35
C MET A 165 -1.73 10.85 6.25
N ALA A 166 -1.21 12.04 6.57
CA ALA A 166 -1.91 12.99 7.44
C ALA A 166 -3.29 13.40 6.89
N PRO A 167 -3.43 13.87 5.63
CA PRO A 167 -4.73 14.19 5.06
C PRO A 167 -5.61 12.94 4.87
N LEU A 168 -5.03 11.80 4.49
CA LEU A 168 -5.79 10.54 4.37
C LEU A 168 -6.38 10.09 5.70
N LEU A 169 -5.60 10.16 6.78
CA LEU A 169 -6.07 9.80 8.12
C LEU A 169 -7.13 10.79 8.60
N ALA A 170 -6.93 12.08 8.38
CA ALA A 170 -7.93 13.11 8.73
C ALA A 170 -9.26 12.87 7.98
N LEU A 171 -9.20 12.58 6.68
CA LEU A 171 -10.36 12.22 5.87
C LEU A 171 -11.04 10.96 6.40
N LYS A 172 -10.28 9.89 6.67
CA LYS A 172 -10.80 8.64 7.21
C LYS A 172 -11.54 8.89 8.54
N GLN A 173 -10.91 9.59 9.48
CA GLN A 173 -11.51 9.90 10.78
C GLN A 173 -12.77 10.75 10.64
N LEU A 174 -12.74 11.76 9.78
CA LEU A 174 -13.90 12.60 9.51
C LEU A 174 -15.07 11.79 8.92
N SER A 175 -14.79 10.92 7.94
CA SER A 175 -15.79 10.03 7.35
C SER A 175 -16.44 9.11 8.37
N PHE A 176 -15.67 8.50 9.27
CA PHE A 176 -16.22 7.67 10.34
C PHE A 176 -16.99 8.48 11.40
N SER A 177 -16.56 9.70 11.71
CA SER A 177 -17.28 10.55 12.68
C SER A 177 -18.63 11.05 12.16
N LEU A 178 -18.75 11.31 10.86
CA LEU A 178 -19.97 11.84 10.24
C LEU A 178 -20.98 10.74 9.94
N THR A 179 -20.54 9.48 9.91
CA THR A 179 -21.40 8.35 9.56
C THR A 179 -21.03 7.18 10.47
N PRO A 180 -21.67 7.04 11.65
CA PRO A 180 -21.49 5.89 12.52
C PRO A 180 -21.83 4.65 11.69
N ALA A 181 -20.83 3.83 11.38
CA ALA A 181 -20.88 2.77 10.37
C ALA A 181 -21.76 1.56 10.77
N ASP A 182 -22.58 1.70 11.81
CA ASP A 182 -23.29 0.60 12.45
C ASP A 182 -24.70 0.35 11.90
N ASP A 183 -25.34 1.33 11.23
CA ASP A 183 -26.72 1.17 10.76
C ASP A 183 -26.85 0.58 9.35
N ASN A 184 -25.86 0.75 8.46
CA ASN A 184 -25.97 0.32 7.05
C ASN A 184 -24.69 -0.33 6.51
N ALA A 185 -24.74 -1.64 6.31
CA ALA A 185 -23.67 -2.46 5.74
C ALA A 185 -23.14 -1.97 4.37
N LEU A 186 -23.99 -1.36 3.55
CA LEU A 186 -23.58 -0.83 2.25
C LEU A 186 -22.71 0.42 2.41
N ILE A 187 -23.02 1.27 3.40
CA ILE A 187 -22.29 2.51 3.66
C ILE A 187 -20.92 2.20 4.24
N SER A 188 -20.82 1.24 5.16
CA SER A 188 -19.53 0.82 5.73
C SER A 188 -18.59 0.25 4.67
N VAL A 189 -19.09 -0.62 3.79
CA VAL A 189 -18.32 -1.19 2.68
C VAL A 189 -17.91 -0.10 1.68
N ALA A 190 -18.80 0.83 1.34
CA ALA A 190 -18.49 1.93 0.43
C ALA A 190 -17.42 2.87 1.00
N LEU A 191 -17.52 3.22 2.28
CA LEU A 191 -16.52 4.04 2.98
C LEU A 191 -15.16 3.34 3.08
N GLU A 192 -15.13 2.06 3.45
CA GLU A 192 -13.87 1.32 3.55
C GLU A 192 -13.21 1.15 2.17
N SER A 193 -14.01 0.90 1.13
CA SER A 193 -13.53 0.82 -0.25
C SER A 193 -12.97 2.16 -0.72
N PHE A 194 -13.66 3.27 -0.40
CA PHE A 194 -13.21 4.61 -0.74
C PHE A 194 -11.90 4.96 -0.02
N ASN A 195 -11.80 4.67 1.27
CA ASN A 195 -10.59 4.89 2.06
C ASN A 195 -9.41 4.07 1.53
N SER A 196 -9.63 2.78 1.24
CA SER A 196 -8.60 1.90 0.67
C SER A 196 -8.17 2.38 -0.71
N PHE A 197 -9.11 2.84 -1.53
CA PHE A 197 -8.81 3.43 -2.83
C PHE A 197 -7.96 4.70 -2.72
N LEU A 198 -8.29 5.58 -1.78
CA LEU A 198 -7.47 6.77 -1.50
C LEU A 198 -6.08 6.38 -0.98
N GLN A 199 -5.97 5.29 -0.23
CA GLN A 199 -4.68 4.80 0.26
C GLN A 199 -3.77 4.29 -0.88
N LEU A 200 -4.33 3.84 -2.02
CA LEU A 200 -3.53 3.52 -3.22
C LEU A 200 -2.71 4.72 -3.71
N PHE A 201 -3.16 5.95 -3.45
CA PHE A 201 -2.39 7.15 -3.79
C PHE A 201 -1.03 7.18 -3.08
N LEU A 202 -0.95 6.70 -1.83
CA LEU A 202 0.31 6.56 -1.11
C LEU A 202 1.27 5.65 -1.87
N SER A 203 0.78 4.53 -2.41
CA SER A 203 1.61 3.62 -3.21
C SER A 203 2.12 4.27 -4.49
N VAL A 204 1.35 5.15 -5.13
CA VAL A 204 1.82 5.92 -6.31
C VAL A 204 2.93 6.89 -5.93
N VAL A 205 2.77 7.62 -4.81
CA VAL A 205 3.78 8.56 -4.31
C VAL A 205 5.07 7.82 -3.93
N LEU A 206 4.94 6.68 -3.24
CA LEU A 206 6.06 5.83 -2.88
C LEU A 206 6.76 5.22 -4.10
N PHE A 207 6.01 4.80 -5.13
CA PHE A 207 6.58 4.35 -6.40
C PHE A 207 7.42 5.46 -7.06
N ARG A 208 6.91 6.69 -7.10
CA ARG A 208 7.66 7.84 -7.65
C ARG A 208 8.92 8.13 -6.84
N LEU A 209 8.82 8.08 -5.51
CA LEU A 209 10.00 8.22 -4.64
C LEU A 209 11.01 7.11 -4.86
N PHE A 210 10.54 5.86 -5.00
CA PHE A 210 11.38 4.70 -5.27
C PHE A 210 12.18 4.88 -6.56
N MET A 211 11.52 5.28 -7.65
CA MET A 211 12.19 5.55 -8.93
C MET A 211 13.27 6.63 -8.78
N LEU A 212 12.94 7.77 -8.15
CA LEU A 212 13.89 8.85 -7.91
C LEU A 212 15.07 8.43 -7.01
N THR A 213 14.82 7.64 -5.97
CA THR A 213 15.88 7.17 -5.08
C THR A 213 16.75 6.13 -5.77
N SER A 214 16.17 5.29 -6.63
CA SER A 214 16.92 4.28 -7.40
C SER A 214 17.85 4.91 -8.45
N GLU A 215 17.42 5.99 -9.11
CA GLU A 215 18.26 6.71 -10.07
C GLU A 215 19.47 7.36 -9.39
N ASN A 216 19.30 7.91 -8.19
CA ASN A 216 20.39 8.54 -7.43
C ASN A 216 21.36 7.54 -6.78
N SER A 217 20.97 6.26 -6.62
CA SER A 217 21.87 5.23 -6.07
C SER A 217 22.79 4.61 -7.11
N ASP A 218 22.47 4.75 -8.40
CA ASP A 218 23.25 4.20 -9.52
C ASP A 218 24.20 5.24 -10.16
N SER A 219 24.24 6.48 -9.62
CA SER A 219 25.07 7.61 -10.05
C SER A 219 26.11 7.99 -9.01
#